data_AF-A0A3D2B9C1-F1
#
_entry.id   AF-A0A3D2B9C1-F1
#
_cell.length_a   1.000
_cell.length_b   1.000
_cell.length_c   1.000
_cell.angle_alpha   90.00
_cell.angle_beta   90.00
_cell.angle_gamma   90.00
#
_symmetry.space_group_name_H-M   'P 1'
#
loop_
_entity.id
_entity.type
_entity.pdbx_description
1 polymer ?
#
loop_
_entity_poly.entity_id
_entity_poly.type
_entity_poly.pdbx_seq_one_letter_code
_entity_poly.pdbx_strand_id
1 'polypeptide(L)'
;EAELGIRLLTAGYKLHRLNVPYFRHTSYTMPTFKMLRYRWKSGFHQAPGELLRSAWGKPWFRDALMLVKNEVIFASYIFIVLIVFFTFDVSLIDIALLPLLAFILLKTIRNRSLKNGLNSVINLAVLSAGLVKGLFHPLRDPRVPPGNKVIHEQVE
;
A
#
# COMPACT_ATOMS: atom_id res chain seq x y z
N GLU A 1 -9.58 -8.72 2.41
CA GLU A 1 -9.59 -8.84 3.89
C GLU A 1 -9.89 -7.52 4.59
N ALA A 2 -9.08 -6.47 4.39
CA ALA A 2 -9.31 -5.17 5.03
C ALA A 2 -10.71 -4.58 4.78
N GLU A 3 -11.19 -4.62 3.53
CA GLU A 3 -12.53 -4.16 3.15
C GLU A 3 -13.65 -4.91 3.89
N LEU A 4 -13.56 -6.24 3.95
CA LEU A 4 -14.53 -7.07 4.68
C LEU A 4 -14.50 -6.75 6.17
N GLY A 5 -13.30 -6.58 6.74
CA GLY A 5 -13.14 -6.20 8.15
C GLY A 5 -13.84 -4.88 8.46
N ILE A 6 -13.63 -3.87 7.61
CA ILE A 6 -14.30 -2.57 7.74
C ILE A 6 -15.82 -2.75 7.67
N ARG A 7 -16.34 -3.49 6.68
CA ARG A 7 -17.78 -3.73 6.55
C ARG A 7 -18.41 -4.43 7.76
N LEU A 8 -17.73 -5.42 8.32
CA LEU A 8 -18.18 -6.12 9.52
C LEU A 8 -18.25 -5.15 10.71
N LEU A 9 -17.21 -4.33 10.89
CA LEU A 9 -17.19 -3.30 11.94
C LEU A 9 -18.29 -2.26 11.75
N THR A 10 -18.50 -1.77 10.53
CA THR A 10 -19.58 -0.81 10.21
C THR A 10 -20.97 -1.41 10.41
N ALA A 11 -21.13 -2.72 10.18
CA ALA A 11 -22.37 -3.45 10.45
C ALA A 11 -22.58 -3.77 11.94
N GLY A 12 -21.70 -3.30 12.83
CA GLY A 12 -21.80 -3.47 14.28
C GLY A 12 -21.22 -4.78 14.82
N TYR A 13 -20.59 -5.60 13.97
CA TYR A 13 -19.91 -6.81 14.41
C TYR A 13 -18.56 -6.49 15.05
N LYS A 14 -18.18 -7.27 16.06
CA LYS A 14 -16.87 -7.18 16.69
C LYS A 14 -15.94 -8.24 16.08
N LEU A 15 -14.76 -7.81 15.66
CA LEU A 15 -13.70 -8.72 15.22
C LEU A 15 -12.84 -9.09 16.43
N HIS A 16 -12.85 -10.37 16.80
CA HIS A 16 -12.00 -10.88 17.87
C HIS A 16 -10.99 -11.88 17.29
N ARG A 17 -9.71 -11.66 17.55
CA ARG A 17 -8.64 -12.60 17.16
C ARG A 17 -8.45 -13.61 18.28
N LEU A 18 -8.70 -14.89 17.98
CA LEU A 18 -8.44 -15.98 18.91
C LEU A 18 -6.93 -16.13 19.13
N ASN A 19 -6.51 -16.28 20.38
CA ASN A 19 -5.10 -16.46 20.76
C ASN A 19 -4.63 -17.93 20.60
N VAL A 20 -5.19 -18.65 19.63
CA VAL A 20 -4.82 -20.04 19.33
C VAL A 20 -4.28 -20.07 17.91
N PRO A 21 -3.01 -20.47 17.68
CA PRO A 21 -2.42 -20.50 16.35
C PRO A 21 -2.99 -21.67 15.55
N TYR A 22 -4.04 -21.42 14.77
CA TYR A 22 -4.71 -22.44 13.95
C TYR A 22 -4.01 -22.68 12.60
N PHE A 23 -3.34 -21.65 12.05
CA PHE A 23 -2.65 -21.71 10.77
C PHE A 23 -1.27 -21.06 10.84
N ARG A 24 -0.30 -21.63 10.14
CA ARG A 24 1.04 -21.05 9.96
C ARG A 24 1.18 -20.59 8.51
N HIS A 25 1.18 -19.29 8.30
CA HIS A 25 1.51 -18.72 6.99
C HIS A 25 3.04 -18.62 6.87
N THR A 26 3.62 -19.41 5.97
CA THR A 26 5.00 -19.21 5.54
C THR A 26 5.00 -18.15 4.45
N SER A 27 5.75 -17.07 4.68
CA SER A 27 6.01 -16.07 3.64
C SER A 27 7.33 -16.40 2.96
N TYR A 28 7.41 -16.15 1.66
CA TYR A 28 8.68 -16.29 0.95
C TYR A 28 9.75 -15.36 1.55
N THR A 29 10.89 -15.95 1.92
CA THR A 29 12.09 -15.21 2.29
C THR A 29 12.77 -14.74 1.00
N MET A 30 12.48 -13.49 0.61
CA MET A 30 13.10 -12.88 -0.56
C MET A 30 13.88 -11.62 -0.16
N PRO A 31 15.00 -11.31 -0.84
CA PRO A 31 15.65 -10.01 -0.70
C PRO A 31 14.68 -8.85 -0.96
N THR A 32 14.84 -7.73 -0.25
CA THR A 32 13.90 -6.59 -0.23
C THR A 32 13.48 -6.12 -1.63
N PHE A 33 14.45 -5.90 -2.53
CA PHE A 33 14.16 -5.43 -3.89
C PHE A 33 13.44 -6.48 -4.75
N LYS A 34 13.77 -7.77 -4.56
CA LYS A 34 13.09 -8.87 -5.26
C LYS A 34 11.63 -8.96 -4.81
N MET A 35 11.38 -8.81 -3.52
CA MET A 35 10.03 -8.77 -2.95
C MET A 35 9.24 -7.56 -3.45
N LEU A 36 9.86 -6.37 -3.52
CA LEU A 36 9.24 -5.15 -4.02
C LEU A 36 8.79 -5.33 -5.47
N ARG A 37 9.68 -5.84 -6.33
CA ARG A 37 9.40 -6.12 -7.75
C ARG A 37 8.31 -7.19 -7.90
N TYR A 38 8.36 -8.26 -7.09
CA TYR A 38 7.35 -9.31 -7.10
C TYR A 38 5.96 -8.74 -6.79
N ARG A 39 5.82 -8.03 -5.66
CA ARG A 39 4.55 -7.42 -5.22
C ARG A 39 4.05 -6.33 -6.18
N TRP A 40 4.95 -5.65 -6.89
CA TRP A 40 4.56 -4.72 -7.95
C TRP A 40 3.94 -5.45 -9.13
N LYS A 41 4.61 -6.51 -9.61
CA LYS A 41 4.12 -7.33 -10.74
C LYS A 41 2.81 -8.04 -10.42
N SER A 42 2.67 -8.57 -9.21
CA SER A 42 1.44 -9.26 -8.78
C SER A 42 0.31 -8.33 -8.37
N GLY A 43 0.52 -7.01 -8.39
CA GLY A 43 -0.52 -6.03 -8.09
C GLY A 43 -0.80 -5.80 -6.60
N PHE A 44 -0.10 -6.46 -5.68
CA PHE A 44 -0.28 -6.26 -4.23
C PHE A 44 -0.12 -4.81 -3.79
N HIS A 45 0.78 -4.04 -4.41
CA HIS A 45 0.94 -2.62 -4.10
C HIS A 45 -0.23 -1.74 -4.58
N GLN A 46 -1.12 -2.26 -5.43
CA GLN A 46 -2.31 -1.56 -5.91
C GLN A 46 -3.49 -1.68 -4.92
N ALA A 47 -3.39 -2.58 -3.94
CA ALA A 47 -4.44 -2.84 -2.95
C ALA A 47 -4.95 -1.59 -2.21
N PRO A 48 -4.11 -0.61 -1.78
CA PRO A 48 -4.60 0.61 -1.16
C PRO A 48 -5.50 1.44 -2.09
N GLY A 49 -5.15 1.51 -3.37
CA GLY A 49 -5.96 2.21 -4.38
C GLY A 49 -7.27 1.49 -4.68
N GLU A 50 -7.21 0.17 -4.83
CA GLU A 50 -8.41 -0.68 -5.02
C GLU A 50 -9.37 -0.59 -3.82
N LEU A 51 -8.83 -0.53 -2.59
CA LEU A 51 -9.62 -0.36 -1.37
C LEU A 51 -10.34 0.99 -1.35
N LEU A 52 -9.65 2.08 -1.68
CA LEU A 52 -10.28 3.40 -1.76
C LEU A 52 -11.33 3.45 -2.86
N ARG A 53 -11.05 2.83 -4.01
CA ARG A 53 -11.98 2.76 -5.13
C ARG A 53 -13.24 1.97 -4.79
N SER A 54 -13.11 0.85 -4.10
CA SER A 54 -14.23 0.00 -3.68
C SER A 54 -15.09 0.64 -2.59
N ALA A 55 -14.47 1.42 -1.71
CA ALA A 55 -15.15 2.17 -0.66
C ALA A 55 -15.77 3.48 -1.16
N TRP A 56 -15.49 3.92 -2.39
CA TRP A 56 -16.00 5.17 -2.94
C TRP A 56 -17.54 5.19 -2.97
N GLY A 57 -18.14 6.22 -2.38
CA GLY A 57 -19.60 6.36 -2.27
C GLY A 57 -20.27 5.43 -1.24
N LYS A 58 -19.50 4.75 -0.39
CA LYS A 58 -19.99 3.91 0.71
C LYS A 58 -19.85 4.62 2.06
N PRO A 59 -20.68 4.30 3.07
CA PRO A 59 -20.62 4.98 4.37
C PRO A 59 -19.30 4.76 5.12
N TRP A 60 -18.59 3.66 4.83
CA TRP A 60 -17.30 3.31 5.42
C TRP A 60 -16.08 3.86 4.65
N PHE A 61 -16.27 4.79 3.72
CA PHE A 61 -15.17 5.40 2.97
C PHE A 61 -14.13 6.06 3.88
N ARG A 62 -14.59 6.72 4.96
CA ARG A 62 -13.71 7.38 5.92
C ARG A 62 -12.78 6.40 6.61
N ASP A 63 -13.29 5.22 6.99
CA ASP A 63 -12.50 4.18 7.65
C ASP A 63 -11.45 3.60 6.70
N ALA A 64 -11.83 3.38 5.43
CA ALA A 64 -10.90 2.98 4.39
C ALA A 64 -9.81 4.01 4.17
N LEU A 65 -10.14 5.31 4.15
CA LEU A 65 -9.18 6.40 4.01
C LEU A 65 -8.23 6.50 5.21
N MET A 66 -8.74 6.33 6.43
CA MET A 66 -7.91 6.33 7.64
C MET A 66 -6.92 5.17 7.64
N LEU A 67 -7.28 4.02 7.08
CA LEU A 67 -6.40 2.86 6.98
C LEU A 67 -5.19 3.10 6.05
N VAL A 68 -5.39 3.84 4.94
CA VAL A 68 -4.35 4.13 3.95
C VAL A 68 -3.82 5.56 4.03
N LYS A 69 -4.01 6.22 5.18
CA LYS A 69 -3.71 7.64 5.38
C LYS A 69 -2.26 7.98 5.05
N ASN A 70 -1.32 7.13 5.43
CA ASN A 70 0.11 7.40 5.25
C ASN A 70 0.49 7.38 3.77
N GLU A 71 -0.05 6.42 3.03
CA GLU A 71 0.12 6.27 1.59
C GLU A 71 -0.51 7.45 0.84
N VAL A 72 -1.70 7.89 1.27
CA VAL A 72 -2.38 9.06 0.68
C VAL A 72 -1.61 10.34 0.92
N ILE A 73 -1.14 10.59 2.16
CA ILE A 73 -0.34 11.78 2.49
C ILE A 73 0.97 11.79 1.71
N PHE A 74 1.65 10.65 1.60
CA PHE A 74 2.90 10.60 0.85
C PHE A 74 2.67 10.75 -0.65
N ALA A 75 1.62 10.13 -1.20
CA ALA A 75 1.25 10.29 -2.61
C ALA A 75 0.91 11.76 -2.95
N SER A 76 0.12 12.44 -2.10
CA SER A 76 -0.22 13.85 -2.30
C SER A 76 1.00 14.74 -2.19
N TYR A 77 1.90 14.47 -1.24
CA TYR A 77 3.17 15.19 -1.12
C TYR A 77 4.04 15.05 -2.37
N ILE A 78 4.23 13.83 -2.89
CA ILE A 78 4.99 13.61 -4.12
C ILE A 78 4.34 14.32 -5.32
N PHE A 79 3.01 14.37 -5.37
CA PHE A 79 2.29 15.10 -6.42
C PHE A 79 2.55 16.61 -6.35
N ILE A 80 2.57 17.20 -5.15
CA ILE A 80 2.92 18.61 -4.94
C ILE A 80 4.37 18.88 -5.38
N VAL A 81 5.32 18.03 -4.98
CA VAL A 81 6.72 18.14 -5.40
C VAL A 81 6.84 18.08 -6.92
N LEU A 82 6.08 17.21 -7.58
CA LEU A 82 6.03 17.13 -9.04
C LEU A 82 5.50 18.42 -9.68
N ILE A 83 4.41 19.00 -9.15
CA ILE A 83 3.86 20.27 -9.65
C ILE A 83 4.88 21.40 -9.49
N VAL A 84 5.50 21.52 -8.33
CA VAL A 84 6.51 22.55 -8.05
C VAL A 84 7.72 22.40 -8.97
N PHE A 85 8.12 21.16 -9.27
CA PHE A 85 9.20 20.88 -10.22
C PHE A 85 8.89 21.43 -11.62
N PHE A 86 7.64 21.39 -12.07
CA PHE A 86 7.22 21.97 -13.35
C PHE A 86 7.19 23.50 -13.37
N THR A 87 7.23 24.16 -12.21
CA THR A 87 7.33 25.64 -12.12
C THR A 87 8.74 26.15 -12.44
N PHE A 88 9.76 25.29 -12.42
CA PHE A 88 11.19 25.63 -12.63
C PHE A 88 11.75 26.70 -11.67
N ASP A 89 11.06 26.98 -10.57
CA ASP A 89 11.53 27.89 -9.54
C ASP A 89 12.38 27.12 -8.51
N VAL A 90 13.67 27.42 -8.51
CA VAL A 90 14.67 26.75 -7.65
C VAL A 90 14.35 26.94 -6.17
N SER A 91 13.85 28.11 -5.77
CA SER A 91 13.54 28.39 -4.36
C SER A 91 12.36 27.57 -3.87
N LEU A 92 11.33 27.40 -4.71
CA LEU A 92 10.19 26.55 -4.37
C LEU A 92 10.58 25.07 -4.33
N ILE A 93 11.47 24.62 -5.21
CA ILE A 93 11.96 23.24 -5.24
C ILE A 93 12.73 22.92 -3.94
N ASP A 94 13.60 23.81 -3.48
CA ASP A 94 14.38 23.61 -2.25
C ASP A 94 13.47 23.49 -1.01
N ILE A 95 12.47 24.37 -0.91
CA ILE A 95 11.47 24.34 0.16
C ILE A 95 10.66 23.03 0.10
N ALA A 96 10.29 22.59 -1.10
CA ALA A 96 9.54 21.37 -1.29
C ALA A 96 10.36 20.12 -0.93
N LEU A 97 11.68 20.13 -1.06
CA LEU A 97 12.56 18.99 -0.80
C LEU A 97 12.93 18.82 0.69
N LEU A 98 12.95 19.91 1.45
CA LEU A 98 13.29 19.93 2.88
C LEU A 98 12.50 18.90 3.72
N PRO A 99 11.16 18.80 3.61
CA PRO A 99 10.38 17.80 4.34
C PRO A 99 10.76 16.35 3.99
N LEU A 100 11.07 16.07 2.72
CA LEU A 100 11.50 14.73 2.29
C LEU A 100 12.84 14.37 2.92
N LEU A 101 13.81 15.29 2.92
CA LEU A 101 15.10 15.11 3.55
C LEU A 101 14.96 14.91 5.06
N ALA A 102 14.13 15.73 5.73
CA ALA A 102 13.84 15.58 7.15
C ALA A 102 13.21 14.20 7.46
N PHE A 103 12.29 13.71 6.62
CA PHE A 103 11.68 12.40 6.77
C PHE A 103 12.70 11.26 6.64
N ILE A 104 13.60 11.34 5.65
CA ILE A 104 14.69 10.37 5.45
C ILE A 104 15.63 10.37 6.66
N LEU A 105 16.04 11.54 7.14
CA LEU A 105 16.91 11.70 8.30
C LEU A 105 16.26 11.12 9.56
N LEU A 106 15.00 11.47 9.84
CA LEU A 106 14.26 10.95 10.99
C LEU A 106 14.15 9.42 10.96
N LYS A 107 13.84 8.85 9.79
CA LYS A 107 13.77 7.39 9.60
C LYS A 107 15.13 6.73 9.75
N THR A 108 16.20 7.38 9.30
CA THR A 108 17.58 6.89 9.41
C THR A 108 18.02 6.85 10.87
N ILE A 109 17.76 7.92 11.63
CA ILE A 109 18.06 8.00 13.07
C ILE A 109 17.26 6.93 13.83
N ARG A 110 15.95 6.83 13.56
CA ARG A 110 15.08 5.87 14.24
C ARG A 110 15.44 4.42 13.94
N ASN A 111 15.81 4.11 12.71
CA ASN A 111 16.14 2.75 12.28
C ASN A 111 17.64 2.41 12.46
N ARG A 112 18.45 3.35 12.98
CA ARG A 112 19.91 3.26 13.17
C ARG A 112 20.69 2.78 11.94
N SER A 113 20.12 2.94 10.74
CA SER A 113 20.68 2.42 9.50
C SER A 113 20.15 3.21 8.31
N LEU A 114 21.08 3.78 7.55
CA LEU A 114 20.79 4.56 6.34
C LEU A 114 20.14 3.69 5.26
N LYS A 115 20.59 2.43 5.13
CA LYS A 115 19.98 1.45 4.22
C LYS A 115 18.49 1.21 4.55
N ASN A 116 18.16 1.12 5.84
CA ASN A 116 16.78 0.91 6.28
C ASN A 116 15.92 2.17 6.12
N GLY A 117 16.50 3.36 6.31
CA GLY A 117 15.85 4.63 6.01
C GLY A 117 15.46 4.74 4.54
N LEU A 118 16.42 4.53 3.63
CA LEU A 118 16.20 4.55 2.18
C LEU A 118 15.18 3.50 1.74
N ASN A 119 15.30 2.25 2.21
CA ASN A 119 14.35 1.19 1.88
C ASN A 119 12.92 1.55 2.31
N SER A 120 12.74 2.23 3.44
CA SER A 120 11.42 2.69 3.89
C SER A 120 10.82 3.72 2.95
N VAL A 121 11.64 4.63 2.41
CA VAL A 121 11.20 5.68 1.48
C VAL A 121 10.86 5.07 0.12
N ILE A 122 11.71 4.19 -0.39
CA ILE A 122 11.46 3.43 -1.63
C ILE A 122 10.15 2.65 -1.51
N ASN A 123 9.94 1.94 -0.40
CA ASN A 123 8.72 1.17 -0.20
C ASN A 123 7.47 2.07 -0.19
N LEU A 124 7.54 3.23 0.48
CA LEU A 124 6.42 4.17 0.53
C LEU A 124 6.14 4.84 -0.82
N ALA A 125 7.20 5.13 -1.59
CA ALA A 125 7.08 5.63 -2.95
C ALA A 125 6.39 4.59 -3.88
N VAL A 126 6.80 3.33 -3.80
CA VAL A 126 6.16 2.25 -4.58
C VAL A 126 4.72 2.01 -4.15
N LEU A 127 4.40 2.06 -2.85
CA LEU A 127 3.03 2.00 -2.36
C LEU A 127 2.19 3.18 -2.86
N SER A 128 2.76 4.38 -2.89
CA SER A 128 2.07 5.59 -3.37
C SER A 128 1.79 5.51 -4.87
N ALA A 129 2.77 5.08 -5.66
CA ALA A 129 2.57 4.81 -7.09
C ALA A 129 1.54 3.69 -7.31
N GLY A 130 1.58 2.65 -6.47
CA GLY A 130 0.61 1.56 -6.47
C GLY A 130 -0.79 2.02 -6.14
N LEU A 131 -0.97 2.92 -5.15
CA LEU A 131 -2.24 3.54 -4.80
C LEU A 131 -2.83 4.28 -5.99
N VAL A 132 -2.05 5.15 -6.63
CA VAL A 132 -2.51 5.89 -7.82
C VAL A 132 -2.94 4.91 -8.91
N LYS A 133 -2.12 3.91 -9.22
CA LYS A 133 -2.47 2.89 -10.22
C LYS A 133 -3.74 2.09 -9.85
N GLY A 134 -3.88 1.72 -8.58
CA GLY A 134 -5.02 0.94 -8.08
C GLY A 134 -6.34 1.73 -8.11
N LEU A 135 -6.30 3.05 -7.97
CA LEU A 135 -7.50 3.90 -8.14
C LEU A 135 -8.08 3.82 -9.56
N PHE A 136 -7.21 3.64 -10.56
CA PHE A 136 -7.61 3.48 -11.96
C PHE A 136 -7.87 2.02 -12.35
N HIS A 137 -7.58 1.05 -11.48
CA HIS A 137 -7.81 -0.36 -11.80
C HIS A 137 -9.29 -0.71 -11.63
N PRO A 138 -9.93 -1.35 -12.63
CA PRO A 138 -11.33 -1.72 -12.52
C PRO A 138 -11.52 -2.79 -11.44
N LEU A 139 -12.55 -2.61 -10.61
CA LEU A 139 -12.95 -3.63 -9.65
C LEU A 139 -13.42 -4.87 -10.41
N ARG A 140 -12.81 -6.01 -10.09
CA ARG A 140 -13.25 -7.30 -10.63
C ARG A 140 -14.58 -7.68 -10.00
N ASP A 141 -15.53 -8.13 -10.81
CA ASP A 141 -16.85 -8.56 -10.32
C ASP A 141 -16.69 -9.77 -9.37
N PRO A 142 -17.15 -9.68 -8.10
CA PRO A 142 -17.11 -10.79 -7.15
C PRO A 142 -17.84 -12.04 -7.60
N ARG A 143 -18.79 -11.92 -8.55
CA ARG A 143 -19.57 -13.05 -9.07
C ARG A 143 -18.83 -13.85 -10.14
N VAL A 144 -17.73 -13.30 -10.67
CA VAL A 144 -16.92 -14.01 -11.66
C VAL A 144 -15.90 -14.88 -10.94
N PRO A 145 -15.95 -16.22 -11.11
CA PRO A 145 -14.98 -17.10 -10.47
C PRO A 145 -13.56 -16.76 -10.94
N PRO A 146 -12.57 -16.75 -10.04
CA PRO A 146 -11.18 -16.60 -10.45
C PRO A 146 -10.78 -17.78 -11.34
N GLY A 147 -9.97 -17.52 -12.36
CA GLY A 147 -9.40 -18.58 -13.17
C GLY A 147 -8.59 -19.53 -12.30
N ASN A 148 -8.99 -20.80 -12.25
CA ASN A 148 -8.30 -21.84 -11.51
C ASN A 148 -7.59 -22.78 -12.49
N LYS A 149 -6.45 -23.32 -12.07
CA LYS A 149 -5.80 -24.44 -12.74
C LYS A 149 -5.75 -25.56 -11.72
N VAL A 150 -6.52 -26.62 -11.97
CA VAL A 150 -6.44 -27.83 -11.14
C VAL A 150 -5.11 -28.49 -11.44
N ILE A 151 -4.25 -28.60 -10.44
CA ILE A 151 -3.00 -29.34 -10.52
C ILE A 151 -3.33 -30.75 -10.03
N HIS A 152 -3.41 -31.72 -10.94
CA HIS A 152 -3.48 -33.12 -10.55
C HIS A 152 -2.09 -33.55 -10.11
N GLU A 153 -1.92 -33.80 -8.81
CA GLU A 153 -0.73 -34.43 -8.26
C GLU A 153 -0.74 -35.89 -8.74
N GLN A 154 0.18 -36.23 -9.65
CA GLN A 154 0.44 -37.62 -9.98
C GLN A 154 1.09 -38.25 -8.75
N VAL A 155 0.30 -39.02 -8.01
CA VAL A 155 0.83 -39.92 -6.97
C VAL A 155 1.54 -41.04 -7.72
N GLU A 156 2.87 -41.02 -7.67
CA GLU A 156 3.74 -42.12 -8.09
C GLU A 156 4.11 -42.98 -6.87
#